data_AF-A0AAV0SQ48-F1
#
_entry.id   AF-A0AAV0SQ48-F1
#
_cell.length_a   1.000
_cell.length_b   1.000
_cell.length_c   1.000
_cell.angle_alpha   90.00
_cell.angle_beta   90.00
_cell.angle_gamma   90.00
#
_symmetry.space_group_name_H-M   'P 1'
#
loop_
_entity.id
_entity.type
_entity.pdbx_description
1 polymer ?
#
loop_
_entity_poly.entity_id
_entity_poly.type
_entity_poly.pdbx_seq_one_letter_code
_entity_poly.pdbx_strand_id
1 'polypeptide(L)'
;METPRARQIHVLVVVPGQAQQTTRLWLVSGYIYNALGTKGIRSCLYRLASSRLGWYDPACRTGDKDVAFWYEDKRLCIHVLFKTEKDARLFEYDLDVGPHTPDSPLYGQPITLKLTRVEAVASELQSIMYSDYNSSTTVLSNLDPSSDEFRYQRIEHEWLFAPYGKAERYQLVSKQQCNDNKPEFAKYDRDPNNVLALSYGMVGFYDGLSLDVPIVNMLPGSVEETPSIGSRYKVEILVKVLDPRCAKRIFYRLKDGSTTTDDPVVMKTFVHVEDPETFCFCMKWKHDYNEELWESFLDMTPAVD
;
A
#
# COMPACT_ATOMS: atom_id res chain seq x y z
N MET A 1 64.50 -19.82 61.57
CA MET A 1 64.23 -20.12 60.15
C MET A 1 63.04 -19.27 59.74
N GLU A 2 63.29 -18.11 59.12
CA GLU A 2 62.25 -17.27 58.53
C GLU A 2 62.35 -17.41 57.00
N THR A 3 61.29 -17.94 56.39
CA THR A 3 61.13 -18.04 54.94
C THR A 3 60.72 -16.68 54.37
N PRO A 4 61.28 -16.23 53.23
CA PRO A 4 60.94 -14.93 52.67
C PRO A 4 59.52 -14.95 52.09
N ARG A 5 58.69 -13.97 52.46
CA ARG A 5 57.34 -13.79 51.90
C ARG A 5 57.44 -13.54 50.40
N ALA A 6 56.76 -14.37 49.61
CA ALA A 6 56.60 -14.18 48.19
C ALA A 6 55.92 -12.83 47.91
N ARG A 7 56.61 -11.93 47.22
CA ARG A 7 56.02 -10.67 46.72
C ARG A 7 55.06 -11.01 45.59
N GLN A 8 53.77 -10.78 45.83
CA GLN A 8 52.71 -10.89 44.82
C GLN A 8 52.89 -9.76 43.81
N ILE A 9 53.16 -10.11 42.55
CA ILE A 9 53.22 -9.16 41.44
C ILE A 9 51.80 -9.05 40.87
N HIS A 10 51.18 -7.88 41.02
CA HIS A 10 49.91 -7.57 40.36
C HIS A 10 50.21 -7.09 38.94
N VAL A 11 49.94 -7.94 37.96
CA VAL A 11 50.00 -7.56 36.53
C VAL A 11 48.64 -7.02 36.14
N LEU A 12 48.57 -5.72 35.84
CA LEU A 12 47.39 -5.10 35.24
C LEU A 12 47.40 -5.45 33.74
N VAL A 13 46.61 -6.44 33.34
CA VAL A 13 46.34 -6.69 31.93
C VAL A 13 45.33 -5.65 31.45
N VAL A 14 45.82 -4.58 30.84
CA VAL A 14 44.96 -3.65 30.09
C VAL A 14 44.54 -4.38 28.82
N VAL A 15 43.34 -4.96 28.85
CA VAL A 15 42.67 -5.43 27.64
C VAL A 15 42.47 -4.21 26.75
N PRO A 16 42.97 -4.17 25.51
CA PRO A 16 42.67 -3.07 24.61
C PRO A 16 41.15 -2.98 24.52
N GLY A 17 40.58 -1.82 24.85
CA GLY A 17 39.13 -1.61 24.80
C GLY A 17 38.61 -2.18 23.49
N GLN A 18 37.59 -3.05 23.57
CA GLN A 18 36.94 -3.65 22.42
C GLN A 18 36.75 -2.55 21.38
N ALA A 19 37.52 -2.57 20.30
CA ALA A 19 37.30 -1.68 19.18
C ALA A 19 35.83 -1.92 18.80
N GLN A 20 34.98 -0.93 19.05
CA GLN A 20 33.58 -0.99 18.65
C GLN A 20 33.62 -1.36 17.18
N GLN A 21 33.11 -2.54 16.82
CA GLN A 21 33.13 -3.00 15.45
C GLN A 21 32.25 -2.04 14.66
N THR A 22 32.86 -1.08 13.98
CA THR A 22 32.15 -0.14 13.11
C THR A 22 31.79 -0.89 11.84
N THR A 23 30.50 -1.01 11.57
CA THR A 23 30.01 -1.57 10.32
C THR A 23 29.89 -0.44 9.31
N ARG A 24 30.45 -0.66 8.11
CA ARG A 24 30.34 0.29 7.00
C ARG A 24 28.99 0.09 6.32
N LEU A 25 28.18 1.14 6.29
CA LEU A 25 26.86 1.18 5.68
C LEU A 25 26.80 2.27 4.60
N TRP A 26 25.72 2.24 3.84
CA TRP A 26 25.38 3.22 2.81
C TRP A 26 24.06 3.88 3.19
N LEU A 27 24.05 5.19 3.28
CA LEU A 27 22.87 5.99 3.58
C LEU A 27 22.38 6.63 2.28
N VAL A 28 21.12 6.35 1.92
CA VAL A 28 20.39 7.18 0.96
C VAL A 28 19.55 8.16 1.76
N SER A 29 19.84 9.44 1.58
CA SER A 29 19.13 10.55 2.23
C SER A 29 18.61 11.52 1.18
N GLY A 30 17.51 12.21 1.48
CA GLY A 30 16.92 13.12 0.51
C GLY A 30 15.52 13.58 0.88
N TYR A 31 14.83 14.16 -0.10
CA TYR A 31 13.43 14.54 0.06
C TYR A 31 12.69 14.57 -1.28
N ILE A 32 11.36 14.45 -1.19
CA ILE A 32 10.42 14.63 -2.30
C ILE A 32 9.62 15.90 -2.04
N TYR A 33 9.59 16.82 -3.00
CA TYR A 33 8.78 18.04 -2.92
C TYR A 33 7.31 17.75 -3.18
N ASN A 34 6.42 18.52 -2.54
CA ASN A 34 4.96 18.47 -2.75
C ASN A 34 4.30 17.12 -2.46
N ALA A 35 4.98 16.26 -1.69
CA ALA A 35 4.53 14.89 -1.44
C ALA A 35 3.21 14.77 -0.66
N LEU A 36 2.76 15.83 0.02
CA LEU A 36 1.45 15.87 0.69
C LEU A 36 0.26 15.90 -0.28
N GLY A 37 0.47 16.41 -1.51
CA GLY A 37 -0.59 16.53 -2.51
C GLY A 37 -0.87 15.24 -3.28
N THR A 38 -0.02 14.23 -3.13
CA THR A 38 -0.08 13.01 -3.96
C THR A 38 -0.14 11.78 -3.06
N LYS A 39 -1.25 11.05 -3.15
CA LYS A 39 -1.44 9.80 -2.40
C LYS A 39 -0.44 8.75 -2.86
N GLY A 40 -0.11 7.81 -1.98
CA GLY A 40 0.70 6.64 -2.33
C GLY A 40 2.22 6.85 -2.34
N ILE A 41 2.75 8.09 -2.31
CA ILE A 41 4.21 8.33 -2.29
C ILE A 41 4.89 7.62 -1.12
N ARG A 42 4.40 7.85 0.11
CA ARG A 42 5.01 7.24 1.31
C ARG A 42 4.92 5.71 1.29
N SER A 43 3.79 5.17 0.84
CA SER A 43 3.63 3.71 0.62
C SER A 43 4.67 3.19 -0.38
N CYS A 44 4.84 3.88 -1.51
CA CYS A 44 5.82 3.54 -2.54
C CYS A 44 7.23 3.49 -1.95
N LEU A 45 7.60 4.47 -1.13
CA LEU A 45 8.91 4.52 -0.47
C LEU A 45 9.15 3.32 0.46
N TYR A 46 8.17 2.97 1.30
CA TYR A 46 8.28 1.78 2.17
C TYR A 46 8.40 0.50 1.34
N ARG A 47 7.66 0.37 0.24
CA ARG A 47 7.75 -0.78 -0.66
C ARG A 47 9.12 -0.88 -1.32
N LEU A 48 9.64 0.23 -1.84
CA LEU A 48 10.97 0.28 -2.46
C LEU A 48 12.06 -0.04 -1.45
N ALA A 49 12.04 0.59 -0.27
CA ALA A 49 13.03 0.32 0.77
C ALA A 49 12.99 -1.15 1.21
N SER A 50 11.80 -1.71 1.44
CA SER A 50 11.65 -3.12 1.79
C SER A 50 12.17 -4.06 0.68
N SER A 51 11.88 -3.76 -0.59
CA SER A 51 12.34 -4.57 -1.74
C SER A 51 13.85 -4.50 -1.95
N ARG A 52 14.48 -3.38 -1.53
CA ARG A 52 15.93 -3.15 -1.63
C ARG A 52 16.66 -3.46 -0.33
N LEU A 53 16.03 -4.18 0.60
CA LEU A 53 16.62 -4.58 1.87
C LEU A 53 17.06 -3.36 2.70
N GLY A 54 16.30 -2.28 2.74
CA GLY A 54 16.61 -1.10 3.54
C GLY A 54 16.50 -1.36 5.05
N TRP A 55 17.30 -0.65 5.84
CA TRP A 55 17.29 -0.67 7.30
C TRP A 55 17.02 0.72 7.86
N TYR A 56 16.38 0.77 9.03
CA TYR A 56 16.28 2.00 9.79
C TYR A 56 17.65 2.42 10.32
N ASP A 57 17.83 3.73 10.50
CA ASP A 57 18.94 4.27 11.25
C ASP A 57 18.52 4.43 12.72
N PRO A 58 19.12 3.69 13.68
CA PRO A 58 18.82 3.85 15.10
C PRO A 58 19.12 5.26 15.65
N ALA A 59 19.90 6.07 14.93
CA ALA A 59 20.12 7.47 15.27
C ALA A 59 18.98 8.39 14.78
N CYS A 60 18.13 7.92 13.86
CA CYS A 60 17.00 8.66 13.31
C CYS A 60 15.68 8.16 13.93
N ARG A 61 15.27 8.80 15.04
CA ARG A 61 14.10 8.39 15.83
C ARG A 61 13.13 9.53 16.05
N THR A 62 11.85 9.20 16.11
CA THR A 62 10.78 10.08 16.57
C THR A 62 10.08 9.42 17.75
N GLY A 63 10.33 9.94 18.96
CA GLY A 63 9.97 9.25 20.20
C GLY A 63 10.72 7.92 20.29
N ASP A 64 9.98 6.84 20.56
CA ASP A 64 10.55 5.50 20.72
C ASP A 64 10.66 4.70 19.42
N LYS A 65 10.33 5.28 18.26
CA LYS A 65 10.32 4.58 16.98
C LYS A 65 11.40 5.10 16.03
N ASP A 66 12.09 4.17 15.39
CA ASP A 66 13.00 4.50 14.30
C ASP A 66 12.20 4.92 13.07
N VAL A 67 12.69 5.92 12.34
CA VAL A 67 11.95 6.53 11.24
C VAL A 67 12.82 6.60 10.00
N ALA A 68 12.30 6.10 8.88
CA ALA A 68 12.94 6.18 7.58
C ALA A 68 12.33 7.28 6.69
N PHE A 69 11.07 7.62 6.94
CA PHE A 69 10.31 8.60 6.15
C PHE A 69 9.41 9.46 7.04
N TRP A 70 9.56 10.77 6.96
CA TRP A 70 8.77 11.75 7.72
C TRP A 70 8.53 13.02 6.90
N TYR A 71 7.52 13.79 7.29
CA TYR A 71 7.23 15.06 6.65
C TYR A 71 7.93 16.21 7.38
N GLU A 72 8.59 17.07 6.60
CA GLU A 72 9.02 18.41 7.00
C GLU A 72 8.34 19.41 6.07
N ASP A 73 7.40 20.18 6.62
CA ASP A 73 6.52 21.07 5.85
C ASP A 73 5.84 20.35 4.66
N LYS A 74 6.17 20.74 3.43
CA LYS A 74 5.65 20.17 2.18
C LYS A 74 6.56 19.11 1.57
N ARG A 75 7.57 18.64 2.31
CA ARG A 75 8.58 17.70 1.83
C ARG A 75 8.45 16.38 2.58
N LEU A 76 8.55 15.27 1.85
CA LEU A 76 8.70 13.95 2.46
C LEU A 76 10.19 13.60 2.47
N CYS A 77 10.78 13.62 3.65
CA CYS A 77 12.18 13.27 3.88
C CYS A 77 12.40 11.76 3.78
N ILE A 78 13.58 11.39 3.27
CA ILE A 78 14.05 10.02 3.06
C ILE A 78 15.34 9.83 3.83
N HIS A 79 15.43 8.76 4.63
CA HIS A 79 16.65 8.35 5.33
C HIS A 79 16.67 6.83 5.49
N VAL A 80 17.40 6.13 4.62
CA VAL A 80 17.43 4.67 4.58
C VAL A 80 18.86 4.16 4.54
N LEU A 81 19.19 3.24 5.46
CA LEU A 81 20.49 2.57 5.49
C LEU A 81 20.48 1.29 4.64
N PHE A 82 21.64 0.97 4.08
CA PHE A 82 21.92 -0.24 3.29
C PHE A 82 23.27 -0.83 3.69
N LYS A 83 23.35 -2.16 3.81
CA LYS A 83 24.60 -2.89 4.05
C LYS A 83 25.50 -2.93 2.81
N THR A 84 24.94 -2.82 1.61
CA THR A 84 25.70 -2.87 0.34
C THR A 84 25.47 -1.62 -0.50
N GLU A 85 26.49 -1.23 -1.28
CA GLU A 85 26.36 -0.10 -2.23
C GLU A 85 25.36 -0.42 -3.32
N LYS A 86 25.34 -1.69 -3.77
CA LYS A 86 24.44 -2.16 -4.84
C LYS A 86 22.98 -1.93 -4.49
N ASP A 87 22.57 -2.32 -3.29
CA ASP A 87 21.18 -2.18 -2.85
C ASP A 87 20.78 -0.70 -2.72
N ALA A 88 21.70 0.12 -2.18
CA ALA A 88 21.52 1.56 -2.08
C ALA A 88 21.37 2.22 -3.47
N ARG A 89 22.19 1.82 -4.44
CA ARG A 89 22.14 2.29 -5.83
C ARG A 89 20.87 1.85 -6.55
N LEU A 90 20.37 0.64 -6.28
CA LEU A 90 19.10 0.18 -6.84
C LEU A 90 17.92 0.98 -6.28
N PHE A 91 17.94 1.30 -4.97
CA PHE A 91 16.95 2.18 -4.36
C PHE A 91 17.01 3.60 -4.93
N GLU A 92 18.21 4.18 -5.05
CA GLU A 92 18.43 5.48 -5.69
C GLU A 92 17.92 5.50 -7.14
N TYR A 93 18.23 4.46 -7.93
CA TYR A 93 17.77 4.30 -9.30
C TYR A 93 16.24 4.22 -9.40
N ASP A 94 15.57 3.45 -8.55
CA ASP A 94 14.10 3.36 -8.56
C ASP A 94 13.44 4.71 -8.27
N LEU A 95 14.06 5.52 -7.39
CA LEU A 95 13.59 6.86 -7.08
C LEU A 95 13.89 7.85 -8.20
N ASP A 96 14.97 7.68 -8.95
CA ASP A 96 15.30 8.52 -10.13
C ASP A 96 14.37 8.22 -11.32
N VAL A 97 14.03 6.95 -11.54
CA VAL A 97 13.12 6.51 -12.61
C VAL A 97 11.65 6.80 -12.29
N GLY A 98 11.29 6.81 -11.00
CA GLY A 98 9.92 7.00 -10.53
C GLY A 98 9.21 8.22 -11.14
N PRO A 99 9.81 9.43 -11.11
CA PRO A 99 9.28 10.64 -11.74
C PRO A 99 8.98 10.54 -13.23
N HIS A 100 9.62 9.63 -13.94
CA HIS A 100 9.47 9.44 -15.38
C HIS A 100 8.53 8.28 -15.75
N THR A 101 7.95 7.60 -14.76
CA THR A 101 7.08 6.43 -14.98
C THR A 101 5.61 6.81 -14.76
N PRO A 102 4.76 6.87 -15.82
CA PRO A 102 3.38 7.36 -15.72
C PRO A 102 2.46 6.67 -14.70
N ASP A 103 2.73 5.40 -14.37
CA ASP A 103 1.95 4.62 -13.38
C ASP A 103 2.55 4.68 -11.95
N SER A 104 3.65 5.42 -11.75
CA SER A 104 4.34 5.53 -10.46
C SER A 104 3.72 6.62 -9.59
N PRO A 105 3.51 6.40 -8.27
CA PRO A 105 3.16 7.47 -7.33
C PRO A 105 4.17 8.63 -7.30
N LEU A 106 5.39 8.40 -7.81
CA LEU A 106 6.44 9.40 -7.92
C LEU A 106 6.37 10.22 -9.21
N TYR A 107 5.46 9.91 -10.14
CA TYR A 107 5.38 10.55 -11.45
C TYR A 107 5.27 12.08 -11.33
N GLY A 108 6.12 12.80 -12.06
CA GLY A 108 6.18 14.26 -12.04
C GLY A 108 6.70 14.86 -10.72
N GLN A 109 7.07 14.06 -9.72
CA GLN A 109 7.53 14.57 -8.44
C GLN A 109 9.00 15.02 -8.51
N PRO A 110 9.34 16.23 -8.04
CA PRO A 110 10.73 16.62 -7.90
C PRO A 110 11.37 15.91 -6.71
N ILE A 111 12.43 15.15 -6.96
CA ILE A 111 13.15 14.35 -5.95
C ILE A 111 14.61 14.82 -5.85
N THR A 112 15.13 14.93 -4.64
CA THR A 112 16.54 15.21 -4.39
C THR A 112 17.11 14.11 -3.49
N LEU A 113 18.19 13.47 -3.94
CA LEU A 113 18.83 12.35 -3.25
C LEU A 113 20.32 12.58 -3.07
N LYS A 114 20.86 11.93 -2.05
CA LYS A 114 22.28 11.86 -1.75
C LYS A 114 22.61 10.49 -1.18
N LEU A 115 23.42 9.74 -1.91
CA LEU A 115 24.07 8.53 -1.42
C LEU A 115 25.38 8.89 -0.70
N THR A 116 25.49 8.49 0.57
CA THR A 116 26.69 8.72 1.38
C THR A 116 27.13 7.44 2.07
N ARG A 117 28.43 7.22 2.21
CA ARG A 117 28.96 6.11 3.03
C ARG A 117 29.02 6.56 4.49
N VAL A 118 28.50 5.73 5.40
CA VAL A 118 28.44 6.04 6.84
C VAL A 118 29.07 4.91 7.66
N GLU A 119 29.67 5.27 8.78
CA GLU A 119 30.16 4.31 9.77
C GLU A 119 29.15 4.26 10.91
N ALA A 120 28.61 3.07 11.16
CA ALA A 120 27.68 2.84 12.26
C ALA A 120 28.34 1.90 13.28
N VAL A 121 28.11 2.15 14.56
CA VAL A 121 28.45 1.18 15.62
C VAL A 121 27.68 -0.11 15.32
N ALA A 122 28.29 -1.28 15.49
CA ALA A 122 27.58 -2.56 15.36
C ALA A 122 26.42 -2.62 16.36
N SER A 123 25.24 -2.22 15.89
CA SER A 123 23.95 -2.37 16.54
C SER A 123 23.07 -3.28 15.70
N GLU A 124 22.13 -3.97 16.34
CA GLU A 124 21.10 -4.72 15.61
C GLU A 124 20.24 -3.72 14.80
N LEU A 125 20.41 -3.73 13.48
CA LEU A 125 19.62 -2.90 12.58
C LEU A 125 18.26 -3.55 12.36
N GLN A 126 17.19 -2.79 12.62
CA GLN A 126 15.85 -3.19 12.24
C GLN A 126 15.66 -3.01 10.73
N SER A 127 15.21 -4.07 10.07
CA SER A 127 14.89 -4.01 8.64
C SER A 127 13.60 -3.24 8.40
N ILE A 128 13.56 -2.41 7.37
CA ILE A 128 12.34 -1.72 6.94
C ILE A 128 11.48 -2.73 6.20
N MET A 129 10.33 -3.07 6.78
CA MET A 129 9.33 -3.88 6.13
C MET A 129 8.25 -2.99 5.53
N TYR A 130 7.68 -3.39 4.40
CA TYR A 130 6.52 -2.68 3.84
C TYR A 130 5.35 -2.63 4.84
N SER A 131 5.20 -3.65 5.68
CA SER A 131 4.22 -3.68 6.77
C SER A 131 4.42 -2.61 7.84
N ASP A 132 5.59 -1.98 7.91
CA ASP A 132 5.85 -0.88 8.84
C ASP A 132 5.16 0.42 8.38
N TYR A 133 4.74 0.47 7.12
CA TYR A 133 3.88 1.53 6.62
C TYR A 133 2.51 1.41 7.28
N ASN A 134 2.32 2.15 8.36
CA ASN A 134 1.01 2.31 8.97
C ASN A 134 0.22 3.38 8.20
N SER A 135 -0.49 2.95 7.17
CA SER A 135 -1.55 3.78 6.58
C SER A 135 -2.69 3.88 7.58
N SER A 136 -2.80 5.00 8.28
CA SER A 136 -4.05 5.37 8.98
C SER A 136 -5.23 5.63 8.01
N THR A 137 -5.20 5.10 6.79
CA THR A 137 -6.32 4.98 5.87
C THR A 137 -6.26 3.59 5.26
N THR A 138 -7.19 2.74 5.66
CA THR A 138 -7.34 1.32 5.28
C THR A 138 -6.27 0.40 5.87
N VAL A 139 -6.62 -0.27 6.97
CA VAL A 139 -5.88 -1.46 7.44
C VAL A 139 -5.98 -2.50 6.32
N LEU A 140 -4.95 -2.60 5.48
CA LEU A 140 -4.80 -3.60 4.43
C LEU A 140 -4.62 -4.97 5.09
N SER A 141 -5.72 -5.60 5.46
CA SER A 141 -5.73 -7.01 5.87
C SER A 141 -5.80 -7.85 4.60
N ASN A 142 -4.75 -8.64 4.36
CA ASN A 142 -4.76 -9.62 3.30
C ASN A 142 -5.76 -10.74 3.62
N LEU A 143 -6.49 -11.20 2.61
CA LEU A 143 -7.39 -12.34 2.69
C LEU A 143 -6.65 -13.63 2.33
N ASP A 144 -6.94 -14.67 3.10
CA ASP A 144 -6.51 -16.03 2.76
C ASP A 144 -7.35 -16.55 1.57
N PRO A 145 -6.77 -17.27 0.59
CA PRO A 145 -7.53 -17.86 -0.51
C PRO A 145 -8.66 -18.81 -0.09
N SER A 146 -8.60 -19.34 1.14
CA SER A 146 -9.66 -20.18 1.72
C SER A 146 -10.79 -19.38 2.39
N SER A 147 -10.63 -18.07 2.60
CA SER A 147 -11.65 -17.21 3.20
C SER A 147 -12.91 -17.08 2.34
N ASP A 148 -14.04 -16.91 3.00
CA ASP A 148 -15.33 -16.70 2.34
C ASP A 148 -15.32 -15.42 1.50
N GLU A 149 -14.73 -14.33 2.00
CA GLU A 149 -14.65 -13.07 1.25
C GLU A 149 -13.85 -13.24 -0.05
N PHE A 150 -12.74 -14.00 -0.04
CA PHE A 150 -11.99 -14.27 -1.27
C PHE A 150 -12.78 -15.16 -2.25
N ARG A 151 -13.45 -16.19 -1.73
CA ARG A 151 -14.17 -17.16 -2.57
C ARG A 151 -15.43 -16.55 -3.20
N TYR A 152 -16.16 -15.74 -2.45
CA TYR A 152 -17.50 -15.30 -2.81
C TYR A 152 -17.56 -13.82 -3.19
N GLN A 153 -16.67 -12.98 -2.64
CA GLN A 153 -16.70 -11.50 -2.81
C GLN A 153 -15.53 -10.95 -3.64
N ARG A 154 -14.88 -11.81 -4.43
CA ARG A 154 -13.87 -11.44 -5.42
C ARG A 154 -14.50 -11.20 -6.78
N ILE A 155 -14.06 -10.15 -7.47
CA ILE A 155 -14.48 -9.83 -8.86
C ILE A 155 -13.41 -10.18 -9.90
N GLU A 156 -12.14 -10.30 -9.48
CA GLU A 156 -11.01 -10.55 -10.36
C GLU A 156 -10.69 -12.04 -10.51
N HIS A 157 -10.12 -12.44 -11.64
CA HIS A 157 -9.74 -13.82 -11.91
C HIS A 157 -8.60 -14.31 -10.98
N GLU A 158 -8.56 -15.63 -10.72
CA GLU A 158 -7.71 -16.23 -9.67
C GLU A 158 -6.22 -16.17 -10.03
N TRP A 159 -5.91 -16.26 -11.32
CA TRP A 159 -4.56 -16.13 -11.89
C TRP A 159 -3.84 -14.85 -11.42
N LEU A 160 -4.56 -13.79 -11.05
CA LEU A 160 -3.97 -12.54 -10.53
C LEU A 160 -3.39 -12.69 -9.11
N PHE A 161 -3.81 -13.73 -8.39
CA PHE A 161 -3.41 -14.02 -7.03
C PHE A 161 -2.49 -15.26 -6.96
N ALA A 162 -2.56 -16.16 -7.94
CA ALA A 162 -1.73 -17.35 -7.93
C ALA A 162 -0.31 -17.10 -8.49
N PRO A 163 0.75 -17.75 -7.95
CA PRO A 163 0.80 -18.48 -6.66
C PRO A 163 1.23 -17.58 -5.48
N TYR A 164 1.62 -16.32 -5.74
CA TYR A 164 2.26 -15.44 -4.74
C TYR A 164 1.50 -14.13 -4.48
N GLY A 165 0.47 -13.84 -5.27
CA GLY A 165 -0.38 -12.66 -5.07
C GLY A 165 -1.31 -12.86 -3.87
N LYS A 166 -1.70 -11.76 -3.24
CA LYS A 166 -2.69 -11.75 -2.15
C LYS A 166 -3.82 -10.82 -2.52
N ALA A 167 -5.02 -11.19 -2.08
CA ALA A 167 -6.16 -10.30 -2.16
C ALA A 167 -6.20 -9.40 -0.94
N GLU A 168 -6.44 -8.13 -1.18
CA GLU A 168 -6.71 -7.14 -0.16
C GLU A 168 -8.19 -7.20 0.21
N ARG A 169 -8.45 -7.13 1.52
CA ARG A 169 -9.80 -6.94 2.06
C ARG A 169 -10.18 -5.46 1.88
N TYR A 170 -10.76 -5.14 0.73
CA TYR A 170 -11.16 -3.78 0.41
C TYR A 170 -12.51 -3.46 1.04
N GLN A 171 -12.56 -2.45 1.92
CA GLN A 171 -13.81 -2.00 2.53
C GLN A 171 -14.43 -0.88 1.69
N LEU A 172 -15.68 -1.08 1.25
CA LEU A 172 -16.39 -0.13 0.37
C LEU A 172 -16.64 1.19 1.12
N VAL A 173 -17.25 1.11 2.30
CA VAL A 173 -17.28 2.19 3.29
C VAL A 173 -16.04 2.06 4.17
N SER A 174 -15.15 3.06 4.13
CA SER A 174 -13.85 2.98 4.80
C SER A 174 -13.96 3.08 6.33
N LYS A 175 -12.99 2.52 7.05
CA LYS A 175 -12.89 2.64 8.52
C LYS A 175 -12.96 4.07 9.02
N GLN A 176 -12.36 5.01 8.28
CA GLN A 176 -12.39 6.42 8.64
C GLN A 176 -13.83 6.96 8.62
N GLN A 177 -14.61 6.57 7.62
CA GLN A 177 -16.02 6.95 7.55
C GLN A 177 -16.86 6.27 8.64
N CYS A 178 -16.54 5.01 8.97
CA CYS A 178 -17.20 4.29 10.04
C CYS A 178 -16.85 4.79 11.46
N ASN A 179 -15.62 5.26 11.69
CA ASN A 179 -15.10 5.62 13.01
C ASN A 179 -15.14 7.13 13.30
N ASP A 180 -14.84 7.99 12.31
CA ASP A 180 -14.47 9.38 12.60
C ASP A 180 -15.55 10.41 12.26
N ASN A 181 -16.59 10.09 11.47
CA ASN A 181 -17.45 11.17 10.95
C ASN A 181 -18.96 10.97 11.02
N LYS A 182 -19.50 9.74 11.16
CA LYS A 182 -20.95 9.53 11.08
C LYS A 182 -21.39 8.25 11.80
N PRO A 183 -22.09 8.34 12.96
CA PRO A 183 -22.55 7.17 13.73
C PRO A 183 -23.36 6.16 12.92
N GLU A 184 -24.05 6.62 11.87
CA GLU A 184 -24.84 5.79 10.96
C GLU A 184 -24.03 4.72 10.19
N PHE A 185 -22.71 4.94 10.00
CA PHE A 185 -21.84 4.02 9.27
C PHE A 185 -21.04 3.07 10.17
N ALA A 186 -21.05 3.27 11.49
CA ALA A 186 -20.31 2.42 12.44
C ALA A 186 -20.67 0.93 12.31
N LYS A 187 -21.92 0.63 11.94
CA LYS A 187 -22.42 -0.74 11.72
C LYS A 187 -21.67 -1.50 10.60
N TYR A 188 -20.98 -0.80 9.69
CA TYR A 188 -20.29 -1.40 8.55
C TYR A 188 -18.79 -1.66 8.77
N ASP A 189 -18.17 -1.19 9.86
CA ASP A 189 -16.70 -1.31 10.07
C ASP A 189 -16.20 -2.76 10.06
N ARG A 190 -17.04 -3.70 10.52
CA ARG A 190 -16.70 -5.13 10.60
C ARG A 190 -17.66 -6.02 9.82
N ASP A 191 -18.54 -5.43 9.03
CA ASP A 191 -19.53 -6.18 8.25
C ASP A 191 -18.84 -6.85 7.05
N PRO A 192 -18.92 -8.19 6.90
CA PRO A 192 -18.36 -8.88 5.74
C PRO A 192 -19.03 -8.42 4.43
N ASN A 193 -20.28 -7.95 4.44
CA ASN A 193 -20.97 -7.44 3.26
C ASN A 193 -20.50 -6.03 2.85
N ASN A 194 -19.64 -5.38 3.65
CA ASN A 194 -18.97 -4.13 3.27
C ASN A 194 -17.60 -4.39 2.59
N VAL A 195 -17.33 -5.61 2.12
CA VAL A 195 -16.01 -6.02 1.64
C VAL A 195 -16.04 -6.48 0.18
N LEU A 196 -14.97 -6.14 -0.56
CA LEU A 196 -14.54 -6.82 -1.77
C LEU A 196 -13.16 -7.42 -1.57
N ALA A 197 -12.92 -8.58 -2.17
CA ALA A 197 -11.58 -9.16 -2.29
C ALA A 197 -10.96 -8.69 -3.63
N LEU A 198 -10.01 -7.76 -3.54
CA LEU A 198 -9.41 -7.11 -4.71
C LEU A 198 -7.89 -7.30 -4.73
N SER A 199 -7.30 -7.38 -5.92
CA SER A 199 -5.85 -7.25 -6.08
C SER A 199 -5.42 -5.81 -5.80
N TYR A 200 -4.17 -5.64 -5.38
CA TYR A 200 -3.57 -4.31 -5.20
C TYR A 200 -3.76 -3.40 -6.43
N GLY A 201 -3.61 -3.96 -7.64
CA GLY A 201 -3.83 -3.19 -8.87
C GLY A 201 -5.26 -2.69 -9.01
N MET A 202 -6.27 -3.51 -8.67
CA MET A 202 -7.67 -3.09 -8.75
C MET A 202 -8.02 -2.06 -7.68
N VAL A 203 -7.48 -2.22 -6.46
CA VAL A 203 -7.59 -1.20 -5.41
C VAL A 203 -7.03 0.13 -5.92
N GLY A 204 -5.84 0.10 -6.54
CA GLY A 204 -5.23 1.29 -7.14
C GLY A 204 -6.11 1.97 -8.18
N PHE A 205 -6.75 1.21 -9.06
CA PHE A 205 -7.67 1.73 -10.07
C PHE A 205 -8.98 2.27 -9.49
N TYR A 206 -9.48 1.66 -8.41
CA TYR A 206 -10.77 2.00 -7.80
C TYR A 206 -10.68 3.15 -6.79
N ASP A 207 -9.50 3.36 -6.19
CA ASP A 207 -9.23 4.50 -5.28
C ASP A 207 -8.41 5.63 -5.91
N GLY A 208 -7.89 5.43 -7.13
CA GLY A 208 -7.00 6.41 -7.77
C GLY A 208 -5.68 6.57 -7.00
N LEU A 209 -5.10 5.48 -6.46
CA LEU A 209 -3.94 5.59 -5.56
C LEU A 209 -2.67 6.12 -6.24
N SER A 210 -2.58 6.02 -7.56
CA SER A 210 -1.45 6.49 -8.38
C SER A 210 -1.89 7.36 -9.57
N LEU A 211 -3.14 7.83 -9.59
CA LEU A 211 -3.75 8.54 -10.71
C LEU A 211 -4.47 9.79 -10.20
N ASP A 212 -4.69 10.77 -11.08
CA ASP A 212 -5.40 12.01 -10.72
C ASP A 212 -6.86 11.75 -10.28
N VAL A 213 -7.45 10.66 -10.77
CA VAL A 213 -8.82 10.23 -10.49
C VAL A 213 -8.92 8.69 -10.54
N PRO A 214 -9.82 8.04 -9.79
CA PRO A 214 -10.12 6.63 -10.00
C PRO A 214 -10.48 6.36 -11.47
N ILE A 215 -9.97 5.30 -12.07
CA ILE A 215 -10.30 4.95 -13.47
C ILE A 215 -11.31 3.82 -13.57
N VAL A 216 -11.66 3.22 -12.44
CA VAL A 216 -12.73 2.24 -12.29
C VAL A 216 -13.76 2.80 -11.33
N ASN A 217 -15.03 2.62 -11.65
CA ASN A 217 -16.14 2.80 -10.73
C ASN A 217 -17.04 1.56 -10.80
N MET A 218 -17.74 1.23 -9.71
CA MET A 218 -18.57 0.02 -9.65
C MET A 218 -19.94 0.35 -9.08
N LEU A 219 -20.99 -0.18 -9.69
CA LEU A 219 -22.37 0.00 -9.24
C LEU A 219 -23.02 -1.37 -9.01
N PRO A 220 -23.85 -1.54 -7.97
CA PRO A 220 -24.64 -2.76 -7.83
C PRO A 220 -25.67 -2.86 -8.98
N GLY A 221 -25.78 -4.04 -9.56
CA GLY A 221 -26.79 -4.41 -10.55
C GLY A 221 -27.94 -5.20 -9.92
N SER A 222 -28.48 -6.17 -10.66
CA SER A 222 -29.55 -7.04 -10.17
C SER A 222 -29.09 -7.94 -9.01
N VAL A 223 -29.99 -8.17 -8.06
CA VAL A 223 -29.83 -9.17 -6.98
C VAL A 223 -30.74 -10.35 -7.30
N GLU A 224 -30.25 -11.58 -7.14
CA GLU A 224 -31.10 -12.77 -7.27
C GLU A 224 -32.15 -12.80 -6.14
N GLU A 225 -33.39 -13.19 -6.47
CA GLU A 225 -34.50 -13.23 -5.50
C GLU A 225 -34.28 -14.26 -4.39
N THR A 226 -33.52 -15.31 -4.67
CA THR A 226 -33.23 -16.41 -3.74
C THR A 226 -31.73 -16.65 -3.62
N PRO A 227 -31.24 -17.14 -2.46
CA PRO A 227 -29.84 -17.53 -2.31
C PRO A 227 -29.44 -18.59 -3.34
N SER A 228 -28.30 -18.41 -4.01
CA SER A 228 -27.77 -19.34 -5.00
C SER A 228 -26.64 -20.22 -4.47
N ILE A 229 -25.94 -19.80 -3.42
CA ILE A 229 -24.86 -20.58 -2.79
C ILE A 229 -25.03 -20.54 -1.27
N GLY A 230 -25.51 -21.65 -0.69
CA GLY A 230 -25.78 -21.69 0.75
C GLY A 230 -26.80 -20.62 1.16
N SER A 231 -26.43 -19.75 2.09
CA SER A 231 -27.21 -18.57 2.49
C SER A 231 -26.92 -17.32 1.68
N ARG A 232 -26.04 -17.39 0.66
CA ARG A 232 -25.55 -16.22 -0.08
C ARG A 232 -26.37 -15.95 -1.34
N TYR A 233 -26.69 -14.68 -1.54
CA TYR A 233 -27.36 -14.13 -2.72
C TYR A 233 -26.32 -13.67 -3.73
N LYS A 234 -26.55 -13.94 -5.01
CA LYS A 234 -25.73 -13.38 -6.08
C LYS A 234 -26.14 -11.93 -6.32
N VAL A 235 -25.15 -11.06 -6.35
CA VAL A 235 -25.31 -9.65 -6.70
C VAL A 235 -24.49 -9.37 -7.95
N GLU A 236 -25.14 -8.91 -9.01
CA GLU A 236 -24.46 -8.40 -10.20
C GLU A 236 -23.73 -7.09 -9.85
N ILE A 237 -22.56 -6.87 -10.44
CA ILE A 237 -21.80 -5.64 -10.32
C ILE A 237 -21.51 -5.13 -11.72
N LEU A 238 -21.85 -3.87 -11.97
CA LEU A 238 -21.49 -3.13 -13.18
C LEU A 238 -20.14 -2.45 -12.94
N VAL A 239 -19.09 -2.94 -13.59
CA VAL A 239 -17.75 -2.36 -13.55
C VAL A 239 -17.62 -1.39 -14.71
N LYS A 240 -17.60 -0.09 -14.40
CA LYS A 240 -17.46 1.02 -15.34
C LYS A 240 -16.00 1.50 -15.36
N VAL A 241 -15.46 1.79 -16.54
CA VAL A 241 -14.17 2.47 -16.68
C VAL A 241 -14.37 3.91 -17.11
N LEU A 242 -13.50 4.81 -16.62
CA LEU A 242 -13.58 6.24 -16.97
C LEU A 242 -13.26 6.47 -18.46
N ASP A 243 -12.28 5.73 -18.99
CA ASP A 243 -11.79 5.89 -20.36
C ASP A 243 -11.83 4.55 -21.12
N PRO A 244 -12.41 4.50 -22.34
CA PRO A 244 -12.43 3.30 -23.18
C PRO A 244 -11.05 2.66 -23.42
N ARG A 245 -9.97 3.46 -23.43
CA ARG A 245 -8.59 2.97 -23.59
C ARG A 245 -8.15 2.07 -22.43
N CYS A 246 -8.75 2.24 -21.25
CA CYS A 246 -8.49 1.42 -20.08
C CYS A 246 -9.33 0.13 -20.06
N ALA A 247 -10.42 0.05 -20.84
CA ALA A 247 -11.39 -1.05 -20.81
C ALA A 247 -10.71 -2.42 -20.90
N LYS A 248 -9.88 -2.64 -21.93
CA LYS A 248 -9.18 -3.92 -22.12
C LYS A 248 -8.30 -4.30 -20.92
N ARG A 249 -7.58 -3.32 -20.35
CA ARG A 249 -6.67 -3.51 -19.20
C ARG A 249 -7.43 -3.92 -17.95
N ILE A 250 -8.62 -3.35 -17.72
CA ILE A 250 -9.45 -3.63 -16.55
C ILE A 250 -10.28 -4.90 -16.74
N PHE A 251 -10.99 -5.02 -17.86
CA PHE A 251 -11.96 -6.09 -18.10
C PHE A 251 -11.30 -7.47 -18.24
N TYR A 252 -10.09 -7.55 -18.77
CA TYR A 252 -9.31 -8.80 -18.82
C TYR A 252 -9.01 -9.38 -17.43
N ARG A 253 -9.12 -8.56 -16.37
CA ARG A 253 -8.84 -8.96 -14.99
C ARG A 253 -10.05 -9.57 -14.30
N LEU A 254 -11.27 -9.35 -14.82
CA LEU A 254 -12.48 -9.85 -14.20
C LEU A 254 -12.57 -11.38 -14.30
N LYS A 255 -13.22 -12.01 -13.31
CA LYS A 255 -13.33 -13.46 -13.19
C LYS A 255 -14.23 -14.06 -14.27
N ASP A 256 -14.13 -15.38 -14.41
CA ASP A 256 -15.01 -16.16 -15.28
C ASP A 256 -16.49 -15.93 -14.96
N GLY A 257 -17.31 -15.90 -16.01
CA GLY A 257 -18.73 -15.56 -15.94
C GLY A 257 -19.03 -14.06 -15.98
N SER A 258 -18.02 -13.19 -16.09
CA SER A 258 -18.22 -11.78 -16.41
C SER A 258 -18.65 -11.62 -17.87
N THR A 259 -19.54 -10.67 -18.17
CA THR A 259 -20.13 -10.47 -19.50
C THR A 259 -20.06 -9.03 -19.96
N THR A 260 -19.86 -8.83 -21.27
CA THR A 260 -19.89 -7.49 -21.89
C THR A 260 -21.30 -6.93 -21.89
N THR A 261 -21.42 -5.61 -21.83
CA THR A 261 -22.70 -4.90 -22.03
C THR A 261 -22.72 -4.22 -23.40
N ASP A 262 -23.84 -3.59 -23.75
CA ASP A 262 -23.93 -2.76 -24.95
C ASP A 262 -23.08 -1.48 -24.85
N ASP A 263 -22.71 -1.07 -23.63
CA ASP A 263 -21.77 0.02 -23.38
C ASP A 263 -20.32 -0.52 -23.34
N PRO A 264 -19.43 -0.09 -24.26
CA PRO A 264 -18.05 -0.57 -24.31
C PRO A 264 -17.21 -0.17 -23.08
N VAL A 265 -17.67 0.76 -22.25
CA VAL A 265 -16.99 1.14 -21.00
C VAL A 265 -17.60 0.46 -19.77
N VAL A 266 -18.54 -0.47 -19.94
CA VAL A 266 -19.16 -1.22 -18.83
C VAL A 266 -19.11 -2.73 -19.06
N MET A 267 -18.67 -3.46 -18.04
CA MET A 267 -18.72 -4.92 -18.01
C MET A 267 -19.42 -5.41 -16.74
N LYS A 268 -20.23 -6.46 -16.86
CA LYS A 268 -20.91 -7.11 -15.74
C LYS A 268 -20.02 -8.18 -15.13
N THR A 269 -19.98 -8.22 -13.81
CA THR A 269 -19.45 -9.34 -13.02
C THR A 269 -20.40 -9.59 -11.86
N PHE A 270 -20.02 -10.40 -10.88
CA PHE A 270 -20.89 -10.69 -9.74
C PHE A 270 -20.11 -11.05 -8.49
N VAL A 271 -20.77 -11.01 -7.34
CA VAL A 271 -20.31 -11.60 -6.07
C VAL A 271 -21.45 -12.39 -5.42
N HIS A 272 -21.14 -13.15 -4.38
CA HIS A 272 -22.14 -13.74 -3.50
C HIS A 272 -21.95 -13.20 -2.08
N VAL A 273 -23.03 -12.70 -1.49
CA VAL A 273 -23.03 -12.04 -0.17
C VAL A 273 -24.20 -12.55 0.67
N GLU A 274 -24.07 -12.51 2.00
CA GLU A 274 -25.14 -12.93 2.91
C GLU A 274 -26.26 -11.88 3.01
N ASP A 275 -25.88 -10.61 3.03
CA ASP A 275 -26.79 -9.48 3.10
C ASP A 275 -26.62 -8.59 1.84
N PRO A 276 -27.41 -8.84 0.78
CA PRO A 276 -27.33 -8.04 -0.43
C PRO A 276 -27.77 -6.59 -0.24
N GLU A 277 -28.66 -6.29 0.73
CA GLU A 277 -29.09 -4.90 0.99
C GLU A 277 -27.92 -4.08 1.51
N THR A 278 -27.19 -4.61 2.51
CA THR A 278 -26.00 -3.95 3.05
C THR A 278 -24.89 -3.82 2.01
N PHE A 279 -24.63 -4.88 1.23
CA PHE A 279 -23.60 -4.83 0.19
C PHE A 279 -23.92 -3.79 -0.88
N CYS A 280 -25.15 -3.79 -1.41
CA CYS A 280 -25.58 -2.84 -2.43
C CYS A 280 -25.52 -1.40 -1.90
N PHE A 281 -25.93 -1.17 -0.64
CA PHE A 281 -25.81 0.14 -0.01
C PHE A 281 -24.35 0.61 0.05
N CYS A 282 -23.44 -0.23 0.57
CA CYS A 282 -22.02 0.13 0.71
C CYS A 282 -21.36 0.36 -0.65
N MET A 283 -21.69 -0.44 -1.65
CA MET A 283 -21.17 -0.28 -3.01
C MET A 283 -21.69 1.01 -3.65
N LYS A 284 -22.99 1.29 -3.51
CA LYS A 284 -23.58 2.54 -4.01
C LYS A 284 -22.97 3.76 -3.34
N TRP A 285 -22.73 3.72 -2.03
CA TRP A 285 -22.03 4.79 -1.33
C TRP A 285 -20.65 5.07 -1.93
N LYS A 286 -19.87 4.03 -2.20
CA LYS A 286 -18.54 4.17 -2.83
C LYS A 286 -18.65 4.63 -4.28
N HIS A 287 -19.68 4.17 -5.01
CA HIS A 287 -19.97 4.61 -6.36
C HIS A 287 -20.19 6.12 -6.43
N ASP A 288 -21.12 6.62 -5.61
CA ASP A 288 -21.50 8.03 -5.57
C ASP A 288 -20.27 8.90 -5.22
N TYR A 289 -19.45 8.47 -4.24
CA TYR A 289 -18.18 9.14 -3.90
C TYR A 289 -17.21 9.20 -5.09
N ASN A 290 -17.06 8.12 -5.85
CA ASN A 290 -16.18 8.10 -7.02
C ASN A 290 -16.76 8.89 -8.20
N GLU A 291 -18.09 8.93 -8.37
CA GLU A 291 -18.73 9.70 -9.43
C GLU A 291 -18.55 11.21 -9.21
N GLU A 292 -18.64 11.69 -7.96
CA GLU A 292 -18.30 13.08 -7.61
C GLU A 292 -16.85 13.44 -7.99
N LEU A 293 -15.91 12.51 -7.79
CA LEU A 293 -14.52 12.69 -8.22
C LEU A 293 -14.38 12.72 -9.74
N TRP A 294 -15.16 11.90 -10.46
CA TRP A 294 -15.16 11.86 -11.92
C TRP A 294 -15.70 13.15 -12.51
N GLU A 295 -16.84 13.64 -12.03
CA GLU A 295 -17.45 14.90 -12.45
C GLU A 295 -16.47 16.07 -12.23
N SER A 296 -15.90 16.18 -11.03
CA SER A 296 -14.91 17.20 -10.69
C SER A 296 -13.67 17.16 -11.61
N PHE A 297 -13.17 15.97 -11.93
CA PHE A 297 -12.02 15.79 -12.82
C PHE A 297 -12.34 16.20 -14.27
N LEU A 298 -13.51 15.80 -14.79
CA LEU A 298 -13.94 16.12 -16.14
C LEU A 298 -14.21 17.62 -16.31
N ASP A 299 -14.79 18.28 -15.31
CA ASP A 299 -15.04 19.73 -15.32
C ASP A 299 -13.73 20.56 -15.33
N MET A 300 -12.66 20.04 -14.70
CA MET A 300 -11.34 20.68 -14.70
C MET A 300 -10.55 20.46 -15.99
N THR A 301 -10.96 19.50 -16.82
CA THR A 301 -10.27 19.18 -18.08
C THR A 301 -10.92 19.98 -19.20
N PRO A 302 -10.25 20.98 -19.80
CA PRO A 302 -10.86 21.75 -20.88
C PRO A 302 -11.21 20.81 -22.04
N ALA A 303 -12.42 20.98 -22.60
CA ALA A 303 -12.82 20.32 -23.84
C ALA A 303 -11.80 20.72 -24.92
N VAL A 304 -10.87 19.83 -25.23
CA VAL A 304 -9.93 20.03 -26.34
C VAL A 304 -10.69 19.73 -27.62
N ASP A 305 -11.03 20.79 -28.36
CA ASP A 305 -11.35 20.74 -29.80
C ASP A 305 -10.12 20.33 -30.62
#